data_AF-A0A2D7NSW4-F1
#
_entry.id   AF-A0A2D7NSW4-F1
#
_cell.length_a   1.000
_cell.length_b   1.000
_cell.length_c   1.000
_cell.angle_alpha   90.00
_cell.angle_beta   90.00
_cell.angle_gamma   90.00
#
_symmetry.space_group_name_H-M   'P 1'
#
loop_
_entity.id
_entity.type
_entity.pdbx_description
1 polymer ?
#
loop_
_entity_poly.entity_id
_entity_poly.type
_entity_poly.pdbx_seq_one_letter_code
_entity_poly.pdbx_strand_id
1 'polypeptide(L)'
;MKKLGFIVDKVLWNLKPAMLIEAAIKSGEGQLTNTGALSVSTGTFTGRSPKDRFIVKDEITKNSVWWGPINNAISPIDFDHIYDR
;
A
#
# COMPACT_ATOMS: atom_id res chain seq x y z
N MET A 1 -14.08 8.69 -3.54
CA MET A 1 -12.76 9.14 -3.06
C MET A 1 -12.88 10.15 -1.90
N LYS A 2 -13.72 11.18 -1.98
CA LYS A 2 -13.91 12.17 -0.89
C LYS A 2 -14.19 11.59 0.51
N LYS A 3 -14.98 10.51 0.64
CA LYS A 3 -15.23 9.83 1.93
C LYS A 3 -13.95 9.25 2.55
N LEU A 4 -12.93 8.98 1.73
CA LEU A 4 -11.60 8.50 2.12
C LEU A 4 -10.58 9.65 2.15
N GLY A 5 -11.01 10.92 2.25
CA GLY A 5 -10.13 12.09 2.28
C GLY A 5 -9.60 12.56 0.92
N PHE A 6 -9.71 11.77 -0.15
CA PHE A 6 -9.10 12.12 -1.44
C PHE A 6 -9.98 13.01 -2.34
N ILE A 7 -9.39 14.09 -2.85
CA ILE A 7 -9.90 14.92 -3.96
C ILE A 7 -9.08 14.57 -5.20
N VAL A 8 -9.71 14.00 -6.23
CA VAL A 8 -9.03 13.52 -7.43
C VAL A 8 -9.83 13.87 -8.69
N ASP A 9 -9.13 14.17 -9.78
CA ASP A 9 -9.74 14.55 -11.06
C ASP A 9 -10.27 13.36 -11.85
N LYS A 10 -9.57 12.22 -11.76
CA LYS A 10 -9.88 11.01 -12.54
C LYS A 10 -9.71 9.76 -11.69
N VAL A 11 -10.64 8.82 -11.85
CA VAL A 11 -10.56 7.49 -11.25
C VAL A 11 -10.81 6.44 -12.32
N LEU A 12 -9.94 5.42 -12.36
CA LEU A 12 -10.07 4.27 -13.26
C LEU A 12 -10.48 3.05 -12.45
N TRP A 13 -11.74 2.65 -12.56
CA TRP A 13 -12.30 1.54 -11.79
C TRP A 13 -12.17 0.22 -12.54
N ASN A 14 -11.77 -0.83 -11.83
CA ASN A 14 -11.83 -2.23 -12.30
C ASN A 14 -11.18 -2.44 -13.68
N LEU A 15 -10.01 -1.83 -13.90
CA LEU A 15 -9.26 -2.01 -15.13
C LEU A 15 -8.94 -3.48 -15.38
N LYS A 16 -9.02 -3.90 -16.65
CA LYS A 16 -8.54 -5.21 -17.06
C LYS A 16 -7.02 -5.30 -16.88
N PRO A 17 -6.46 -6.49 -16.63
CA PRO A 17 -5.00 -6.66 -16.48
C PRO A 17 -4.18 -6.04 -17.61
N ALA A 18 -4.63 -6.16 -18.87
CA ALA A 18 -3.93 -5.58 -20.03
C ALA A 18 -3.78 -4.05 -19.93
N MET A 19 -4.81 -3.35 -19.42
CA MET A 19 -4.78 -1.89 -19.26
C MET A 19 -3.82 -1.49 -18.13
N LEU A 20 -3.72 -2.30 -17.07
CA LEU A 20 -2.77 -2.07 -15.97
C LEU A 20 -1.32 -2.28 -16.44
N ILE A 21 -1.08 -3.33 -17.23
CA ILE A 21 0.25 -3.61 -17.82
C ILE A 21 0.66 -2.47 -18.76
N GLU A 22 -0.25 -2.01 -19.62
CA GLU A 22 0.02 -0.88 -20.52
C GLU A 22 0.35 0.40 -19.75
N ALA A 23 -0.39 0.68 -18.67
CA ALA A 23 -0.12 1.83 -17.80
C ALA A 23 1.27 1.73 -17.14
N ALA A 24 1.63 0.58 -16.57
CA ALA A 24 2.94 0.37 -15.94
C ALA A 24 4.10 0.57 -16.92
N ILE A 25 3.97 0.05 -18.15
CA ILE A 25 4.99 0.22 -19.20
C ILE A 25 5.08 1.70 -19.64
N LYS A 26 3.95 2.37 -19.85
CA LYS A 26 3.92 3.79 -20.25
C LYS A 26 4.50 4.71 -19.17
N SER A 27 4.34 4.36 -17.90
CA SER A 27 4.91 5.09 -16.76
C SER A 27 6.38 4.74 -16.49
N GLY A 28 6.98 3.78 -17.21
CA GLY A 28 8.35 3.33 -16.98
C GLY A 28 8.54 2.52 -15.69
N GLU A 29 7.46 1.99 -15.12
CA GLU A 29 7.44 1.23 -13.86
C GLU A 29 7.73 -0.27 -14.07
N GLY A 30 7.74 -0.73 -15.32
CA GLY A 30 8.04 -2.11 -15.68
C GLY A 30 8.27 -2.32 -17.16
N GLN A 31 8.67 -3.55 -17.51
CA GLN A 31 8.93 -3.98 -18.88
C GLN A 31 8.39 -5.39 -19.13
N LEU A 32 8.09 -5.71 -20.39
CA LEU A 32 7.72 -7.08 -20.75
C LEU A 32 8.97 -7.95 -20.86
N THR A 33 8.89 -9.17 -20.33
CA THR A 33 9.85 -10.23 -20.61
C THR A 33 9.65 -10.77 -22.02
N ASN A 34 10.59 -11.59 -22.49
CA ASN A 34 10.46 -12.32 -23.76
C ASN A 34 9.28 -13.29 -23.81
N THR A 35 8.72 -13.67 -22.65
CA THR A 35 7.51 -14.51 -22.53
C THR A 35 6.22 -13.69 -22.35
N GLY A 36 6.31 -12.36 -22.36
CA GLY A 36 5.16 -11.46 -22.21
C GLY A 36 4.70 -11.23 -20.77
N ALA A 37 5.43 -11.72 -19.76
CA ALA A 37 5.18 -11.39 -18.37
C ALA A 37 5.63 -9.95 -18.06
N LEU A 38 4.95 -9.27 -17.14
CA LEU A 38 5.40 -7.97 -16.63
C LEU A 38 6.52 -8.19 -15.60
N SER A 39 7.68 -7.61 -15.86
CA SER A 39 8.82 -7.55 -14.94
C SER A 39 8.93 -6.15 -14.34
N VAL A 40 9.08 -6.07 -13.02
CA VAL A 40 9.20 -4.83 -12.24
C VAL A 40 10.37 -4.94 -11.25
N SER A 41 10.93 -3.81 -10.84
CA SER A 41 11.95 -3.75 -9.79
C SER A 41 11.41 -2.96 -8.60
N THR A 42 11.47 -3.53 -7.40
CA THR A 42 11.02 -2.85 -6.16
C THR A 42 12.13 -2.04 -5.48
N GLY A 43 13.30 -1.93 -6.12
CA GLY A 43 14.43 -1.15 -5.63
C GLY A 43 15.04 -1.75 -4.36
N THR A 44 15.30 -0.90 -3.36
CA THR A 44 15.97 -1.27 -2.11
C THR A 44 15.22 -2.33 -1.29
N PHE A 45 13.88 -2.32 -1.34
CA PHE A 45 13.04 -3.22 -0.55
C PHE A 45 12.59 -4.41 -1.40
N THR A 46 13.36 -5.48 -1.39
CA THR A 46 13.11 -6.71 -2.15
C THR A 46 12.37 -7.79 -1.34
N GLY A 47 11.96 -7.46 -0.12
CA GLY A 47 11.25 -8.36 0.79
C GLY A 47 10.39 -7.60 1.78
N ARG A 48 9.91 -8.31 2.81
CA ARG A 48 9.16 -7.67 3.90
C ARG A 48 10.08 -6.82 4.76
N SER A 49 9.53 -5.74 5.31
CA SER A 49 10.12 -4.97 6.42
C SER A 49 9.31 -5.20 7.69
N PRO A 50 9.53 -6.29 8.45
CA PRO A 50 8.63 -6.68 9.55
C PRO A 50 8.51 -5.63 10.66
N LYS A 51 9.56 -4.82 10.85
CA LYS A 51 9.61 -3.76 11.86
C LYS A 51 8.78 -2.53 11.50
N ASP A 52 8.40 -2.37 10.23
CA ASP A 52 7.63 -1.23 9.73
C ASP A 52 6.13 -1.55 9.62
N ARG A 53 5.68 -2.66 10.23
CA ARG A 53 4.26 -3.00 10.33
C ARG A 53 3.72 -2.62 11.71
N PHE A 54 2.67 -1.81 11.71
CA PHE A 54 1.98 -1.37 12.92
C PHE A 54 0.49 -1.71 12.86
N ILE A 55 -0.12 -1.82 14.02
CA ILE A 55 -1.57 -1.93 14.20
C ILE A 55 -1.99 -0.78 15.11
N VAL A 56 -3.01 -0.01 14.69
CA VAL A 56 -3.55 1.08 15.50
C VAL A 56 -4.11 0.50 16.79
N LYS A 57 -3.66 1.01 17.93
CA LYS A 57 -4.12 0.61 19.25
C LYS A 57 -5.24 1.54 19.70
N ASP A 58 -6.46 1.16 19.36
CA ASP A 58 -7.69 1.89 19.69
C ASP A 58 -8.58 1.09 20.66
N GLU A 59 -9.79 1.57 20.91
CA GLU A 59 -10.74 0.91 21.80
C GLU A 59 -11.16 -0.50 21.35
N ILE A 60 -11.10 -0.79 20.06
CA ILE A 60 -11.50 -2.07 19.46
C ILE A 60 -10.34 -3.07 19.53
N THR A 61 -9.12 -2.62 19.27
CA THR A 61 -7.94 -3.48 19.14
C THR A 61 -7.17 -3.68 20.44
N LYS A 62 -7.24 -2.74 21.38
CA LYS A 62 -6.40 -2.73 22.60
C LYS A 62 -6.42 -4.04 23.38
N ASN A 63 -7.54 -4.75 23.40
CA ASN A 63 -7.73 -5.99 24.16
C ASN A 63 -7.83 -7.25 23.29
N SER A 64 -7.93 -7.12 21.97
CA SER A 64 -8.16 -8.23 21.04
C SER A 64 -6.89 -8.63 20.27
N VAL A 65 -5.92 -7.72 20.15
CA VAL A 65 -4.65 -7.98 19.47
C VAL A 65 -3.62 -8.52 20.45
N TRP A 66 -2.88 -9.55 20.02
CA TRP A 66 -1.74 -10.09 20.76
C TRP A 66 -0.51 -9.18 20.61
N TRP A 67 -0.34 -8.22 21.52
CA TRP A 67 0.75 -7.23 21.47
C TRP A 67 2.12 -7.83 21.76
N GLY A 68 3.15 -7.33 21.07
CA GLY A 68 4.52 -7.79 21.23
C GLY A 68 5.42 -7.33 20.07
N PRO A 69 6.63 -7.89 19.92
CA PRO A 69 7.61 -7.44 18.93
C PRO A 69 7.18 -7.67 17.46
N ILE A 70 6.09 -8.42 17.23
CA ILE A 70 5.52 -8.68 15.90
C ILE A 70 4.33 -7.76 15.59
N ASN A 71 3.58 -7.38 16.62
CA ASN A 71 2.39 -6.54 16.52
C ASN A 71 2.70 -5.22 17.22
N ASN A 72 3.41 -4.35 16.50
CA ASN A 72 3.81 -3.04 17.02
C ASN A 72 2.58 -2.13 17.07
N ALA A 73 2.36 -1.48 18.21
CA ALA A 73 1.28 -0.52 18.36
C ALA A 73 1.68 0.84 17.77
N ILE A 74 0.74 1.49 17.09
CA ILE A 74 0.77 2.92 16.80
C ILE A 74 -0.46 3.58 17.45
N SER A 75 -0.33 4.79 17.95
CA SER A 75 -1.47 5.50 18.53
C SER A 75 -2.42 5.98 17.40
N PRO A 76 -3.72 6.17 17.66
CA PRO A 76 -4.63 6.74 16.67
C PRO A 76 -4.17 8.12 16.18
N ILE A 77 -3.68 8.97 17.08
CA ILE A 77 -3.19 10.32 16.73
C ILE A 77 -1.95 10.27 15.83
N ASP A 78 -1.01 9.37 16.09
CA ASP A 78 0.17 9.22 15.23
C ASP A 78 -0.20 8.65 13.87
N PHE A 79 -1.21 7.76 13.81
CA PHE A 79 -1.76 7.28 12.55
C PHE A 79 -2.40 8.42 11.74
N ASP A 80 -3.22 9.26 12.39
CA ASP A 80 -3.88 10.40 11.74
C ASP A 80 -2.85 11.38 11.16
N HIS A 81 -1.75 11.66 11.87
CA HIS A 81 -0.64 12.47 11.36
C HIS A 81 0.03 11.92 10.08
N ILE A 82 -0.01 10.60 9.87
CA ILE A 82 0.51 9.96 8.66
C ILE A 82 -0.56 9.97 7.57
N TYR A 83 -1.82 9.73 7.94
CA TYR A 83 -2.93 9.62 7.01
C TYR A 83 -3.30 10.97 6.36
N ASP A 84 -3.23 12.06 7.12
CA ASP A 84 -3.59 13.41 6.66
C ASP A 84 -2.50 14.12 5.84
N ARG A 85 -1.36 13.46 5.61
CA ARG A 85 -0.28 13.96 4.73
C ARG A 85 -0.60 13.69 3.26
#